data_AF-A0A812LGS3-F1
#
_entry.id   AF-A0A812LGS3-F1
#
_cell.length_a   1.000
_cell.length_b   1.000
_cell.length_c   1.000
_cell.angle_alpha   90.00
_cell.angle_beta   90.00
_cell.angle_gamma   90.00
#
_symmetry.space_group_name_H-M   'P 1'
#
loop_
_entity.id
_entity.type
_entity.pdbx_description
1 polymer ?
#
loop_
_entity_poly.entity_id
_entity_poly.type
_entity_poly.pdbx_seq_one_letter_code
_entity_poly.pdbx_strand_id
1 'polypeptide(L)'
;EQVIEAYFSQEKGIAYSWGRVHMGACDFSRLPAMGNWSCVEQENDKELKSFSIERYRTAMLPMIKRAQEVASRPLQLIASPWSPPAWMKDTGRMQGGGALKDEFKSAWAQHYVLFAQALKEEGAPLWGFTVQNEPHATTPWENCLYNGDMERDFVKDHLGPALE
;
A
#
# COMPACT_ATOMS: atom_id res chain seq x y z
N GLU A 1 21.99 9.69 -5.95
CA GLU A 1 21.97 11.16 -5.85
C GLU A 1 21.40 11.85 -7.08
N GLN A 2 22.08 11.85 -8.24
CA GLN A 2 21.66 12.60 -9.43
C GLN A 2 20.21 12.34 -9.89
N VAL A 3 19.74 11.08 -9.79
CA VAL A 3 18.35 10.73 -10.15
C VAL A 3 17.33 11.41 -9.24
N ILE A 4 17.59 11.49 -7.94
CA ILE A 4 16.66 12.13 -6.99
C ILE A 4 16.62 13.64 -7.25
N GLU A 5 17.79 14.26 -7.46
CA GLU A 5 17.85 15.69 -7.81
C GLU A 5 17.10 15.98 -9.11
N ALA A 6 17.31 15.18 -10.16
CA ALA A 6 16.63 15.37 -11.44
C ALA A 6 15.10 15.33 -11.34
N TYR A 7 14.54 14.49 -10.45
CA TYR A 7 13.09 14.42 -10.26
C TYR A 7 12.55 15.47 -9.30
N PHE A 8 13.17 15.63 -8.12
CA PHE A 8 12.56 16.35 -7.00
C PHE A 8 13.13 17.75 -6.77
N SER A 9 14.35 18.04 -7.23
CA SER A 9 14.92 19.38 -7.10
C SER A 9 14.20 20.36 -8.02
N GLN A 10 13.98 21.59 -7.52
CA GLN A 10 13.49 22.69 -8.35
C GLN A 10 14.60 23.35 -9.17
N GLU A 11 15.84 23.36 -8.65
CA GLU A 11 16.96 24.01 -9.34
C GLU A 11 17.62 23.08 -10.37
N LYS A 12 17.75 21.80 -10.03
CA LYS A 12 18.47 20.80 -10.84
C LYS A 12 17.56 19.85 -11.62
N GLY A 13 16.24 19.98 -11.46
CA GLY A 13 15.28 18.97 -11.89
C GLY A 13 13.91 19.53 -12.26
N ILE A 14 12.91 18.65 -12.25
CA ILE A 14 11.53 18.94 -12.67
C ILE A 14 10.55 19.12 -11.50
N ALA A 15 11.07 19.24 -10.27
CA ALA A 15 10.30 19.59 -9.07
C ALA A 15 9.04 18.74 -8.80
N TYR A 16 9.12 17.41 -8.98
CA TYR A 16 8.03 16.51 -8.60
C TYR A 16 7.63 16.72 -7.14
N SER A 17 6.31 16.68 -6.89
CA SER A 17 5.70 16.92 -5.57
C SER A 17 4.69 15.85 -5.18
N TRP A 18 4.58 14.80 -6.00
CA TRP A 18 3.73 13.66 -5.74
C TRP A 18 4.53 12.37 -5.90
N GLY A 19 4.27 11.43 -5.01
CA GLY A 19 4.78 10.06 -5.08
C GLY A 19 3.66 9.06 -4.83
N ARG A 20 3.74 7.89 -5.46
CA ARG A 20 2.83 6.77 -5.21
C ARG A 20 3.58 5.63 -4.53
N VAL A 21 3.02 5.10 -3.46
CA VAL A 21 3.57 4.00 -2.66
C VAL A 21 2.65 2.79 -2.77
N HIS A 22 3.18 1.63 -3.11
CA HIS A 22 2.39 0.40 -3.08
C HIS A 22 2.26 -0.11 -1.64
N MET A 23 1.08 -0.57 -1.25
CA MET A 23 0.81 -1.19 0.05
C MET A 23 0.82 -2.72 -0.11
N GLY A 24 1.76 -3.39 0.53
CA GLY A 24 2.14 -4.77 0.20
C GLY A 24 2.95 -4.86 -1.10
N ALA A 25 3.16 -6.08 -1.59
CA ALA A 25 3.83 -6.33 -2.87
C ALA A 25 3.00 -5.86 -4.09
N CYS A 26 3.70 -5.59 -5.18
CA CYS A 26 3.17 -5.39 -6.53
C CYS A 26 4.03 -6.12 -7.57
N ASP A 27 3.67 -6.03 -8.84
CA ASP A 27 4.40 -6.59 -9.97
C ASP A 27 5.87 -6.14 -10.07
N PHE A 28 6.19 -4.92 -9.61
CA PHE A 28 7.57 -4.40 -9.55
C PHE A 28 8.31 -4.75 -8.25
N SER A 29 7.68 -5.52 -7.36
CA SER A 29 8.34 -6.00 -6.14
C SER A 29 9.22 -7.20 -6.44
N ARG A 30 10.41 -7.21 -5.84
CA ARG A 30 11.26 -8.39 -5.89
C ARG A 30 10.60 -9.49 -5.05
N LEU A 31 10.20 -10.59 -5.69
CA LEU A 31 9.67 -11.75 -4.99
C LEU A 31 10.73 -12.30 -4.03
N PRO A 32 10.46 -12.41 -2.71
CA PRO A 32 11.26 -13.29 -1.87
C PRO A 32 11.19 -14.72 -2.41
N ALA A 33 12.17 -15.55 -2.04
CA ALA A 33 12.23 -16.95 -2.45
C ALA A 33 10.95 -17.76 -2.11
N MET A 34 10.09 -17.23 -1.22
CA MET A 34 8.85 -17.83 -0.74
C MET A 34 7.55 -17.23 -1.35
N GLY A 35 7.63 -16.37 -2.36
CA GLY A 35 6.45 -15.81 -3.06
C GLY A 35 6.12 -14.37 -2.68
N ASN A 36 4.88 -13.94 -2.94
CA ASN A 36 4.43 -12.55 -2.71
C ASN A 36 4.45 -12.20 -1.20
N TRP A 37 4.51 -10.90 -0.88
CA TRP A 37 4.59 -10.43 0.51
C TRP A 37 3.54 -9.37 0.84
N SER A 38 3.20 -9.25 2.12
CA SER A 38 2.31 -8.20 2.64
C SER A 38 2.83 -7.66 3.97
N CYS A 39 2.18 -6.64 4.56
CA CYS A 39 2.57 -6.16 5.89
C CYS A 39 2.09 -7.08 7.02
N VAL A 40 1.26 -8.08 6.74
CA VAL A 40 0.75 -9.06 7.73
C VAL A 40 0.80 -10.46 7.11
N GLU A 41 1.94 -11.12 7.27
CA GLU A 41 2.19 -12.44 6.66
C GLU A 41 1.69 -13.59 7.53
N GLN A 42 1.48 -13.39 8.84
CA GLN A 42 0.96 -14.41 9.74
C GLN A 42 -0.49 -14.76 9.37
N GLU A 43 -0.74 -16.04 9.08
CA GLU A 43 -2.09 -16.49 8.72
C GLU A 43 -3.08 -16.32 9.89
N ASN A 44 -4.31 -15.96 9.54
CA ASN A 44 -5.44 -15.77 10.46
C ASN A 44 -5.21 -14.72 11.57
N ASP A 45 -4.24 -13.84 11.40
CA ASP A 45 -3.99 -12.72 12.32
C ASP A 45 -5.00 -11.58 12.10
N LYS A 46 -6.26 -11.84 12.49
CA LYS A 46 -7.37 -10.87 12.37
C LYS A 46 -7.17 -9.60 13.19
N GLU A 47 -6.34 -9.68 14.23
CA GLU A 47 -6.01 -8.57 15.11
C GLU A 47 -4.78 -7.78 14.62
N LEU A 48 -4.16 -8.22 13.51
CA LEU A 48 -3.00 -7.58 12.88
C LEU A 48 -1.79 -7.43 13.82
N LYS A 49 -1.64 -8.33 14.79
CA LYS A 49 -0.54 -8.30 15.77
C LYS A 49 0.84 -8.43 15.13
N SER A 50 0.94 -9.09 13.99
CA SER A 50 2.18 -9.28 13.23
C SER A 50 2.41 -8.16 12.20
N PHE A 51 1.62 -7.08 12.22
CA PHE A 51 1.77 -5.98 11.27
C PHE A 51 3.17 -5.38 11.31
N SER A 52 3.79 -5.22 10.14
CA SER A 52 5.13 -4.66 10.02
C SER A 52 5.35 -3.95 8.69
N ILE A 53 6.02 -2.79 8.76
CA ILE A 53 6.52 -2.04 7.60
C ILE A 53 8.03 -2.19 7.40
N GLU A 54 8.66 -3.22 7.96
CA GLU A 54 10.13 -3.35 7.94
C GLU A 54 10.73 -3.37 6.52
N ARG A 55 10.01 -3.97 5.57
CA ARG A 55 10.39 -3.93 4.14
C ARG A 55 10.42 -2.51 3.59
N TYR A 56 9.53 -1.62 4.04
CA TYR A 56 9.53 -0.21 3.65
C TYR A 56 10.71 0.54 4.26
N ARG A 57 11.03 0.29 5.53
CA ARG A 57 12.18 0.91 6.22
C ARG A 57 13.49 0.67 5.50
N THR A 58 13.64 -0.52 4.92
CA THR A 58 14.86 -0.93 4.23
C THR A 58 14.87 -0.57 2.75
N ALA A 59 13.73 -0.66 2.04
CA ALA A 59 13.71 -0.55 0.58
C ALA A 59 13.15 0.77 0.02
N MET A 60 12.24 1.45 0.73
CA MET A 60 11.49 2.59 0.17
C MET A 60 11.68 3.89 0.95
N LEU A 61 11.58 3.82 2.27
CA LEU A 61 11.67 5.00 3.15
C LEU A 61 12.98 5.78 3.00
N PRO A 62 14.17 5.16 2.82
CA PRO A 62 15.39 5.92 2.60
C PRO A 62 15.31 6.81 1.34
N MET A 63 14.71 6.30 0.25
CA MET A 63 14.53 7.06 -0.97
C MET A 63 13.47 8.16 -0.81
N ILE A 64 12.36 7.86 -0.14
CA ILE A 64 11.29 8.83 0.13
C ILE A 64 11.83 10.00 0.97
N LYS A 65 12.56 9.70 2.05
CA LYS A 65 13.18 10.71 2.93
C LYS A 65 14.17 11.56 2.15
N ARG A 66 15.03 10.95 1.33
CA ARG A 66 15.98 11.70 0.50
C ARG A 66 15.26 12.59 -0.54
N ALA A 67 14.18 12.11 -1.14
CA ALA A 67 13.36 12.92 -2.05
C ALA A 67 12.71 14.11 -1.32
N GLN A 68 12.20 13.91 -0.10
CA GLN A 68 11.64 14.98 0.73
C GLN A 68 12.68 16.05 1.10
N GLU A 69 13.92 15.66 1.39
CA GLU A 69 15.02 16.59 1.69
C GLU A 69 15.40 17.48 0.49
N VAL A 70 15.32 16.95 -0.72
CA VAL A 70 15.70 17.66 -1.96
C VAL A 70 14.53 18.47 -2.54
N ALA A 71 13.29 18.08 -2.23
CA ALA A 71 12.10 18.76 -2.73
C ALA A 71 11.96 20.17 -2.13
N SER A 72 11.63 21.15 -2.98
CA SER A 72 11.38 22.53 -2.54
C SER A 72 10.00 22.75 -1.91
N ARG A 73 9.14 21.72 -1.93
CA ARG A 73 7.78 21.71 -1.40
C ARG A 73 7.45 20.34 -0.80
N PRO A 74 6.48 20.25 0.13
CA PRO A 74 6.10 18.98 0.72
C PRO A 74 5.73 17.94 -0.35
N LEU A 75 6.38 16.78 -0.30
CA LEU A 75 6.07 15.64 -1.16
C LEU A 75 4.79 14.97 -0.67
N GLN A 76 3.74 15.02 -1.48
CA GLN A 76 2.48 14.34 -1.20
C GLN A 76 2.58 12.86 -1.59
N LEU A 77 2.21 11.96 -0.69
CA LEU A 77 2.27 10.52 -0.92
C LEU A 77 0.87 9.92 -1.00
N ILE A 78 0.57 9.23 -2.09
CA ILE A 78 -0.65 8.42 -2.24
C ILE A 78 -0.27 6.95 -2.10
N ALA A 79 -0.98 6.20 -1.26
CA ALA A 79 -0.79 4.76 -1.18
C ALA A 79 -1.88 3.98 -1.93
N SER A 80 -1.55 2.79 -2.42
CA SER A 80 -2.52 1.90 -3.08
C SER A 80 -2.11 0.44 -2.90
N PRO A 81 -3.00 -0.46 -2.46
CA PRO A 81 -2.68 -1.89 -2.43
C PRO A 81 -2.92 -2.53 -3.80
N TRP A 82 -2.14 -3.56 -4.09
CA TRP A 82 -2.43 -4.48 -5.19
C TRP A 82 -3.22 -5.69 -4.69
N SER A 83 -2.96 -6.19 -3.49
CA SER A 83 -3.70 -7.32 -2.92
C SER A 83 -3.68 -7.29 -1.40
N PRO A 84 -4.79 -7.67 -0.74
CA PRO A 84 -4.75 -8.18 0.63
C PRO A 84 -3.85 -9.42 0.74
N PRO A 85 -3.42 -9.82 1.95
CA PRO A 85 -2.74 -11.09 2.18
C PRO A 85 -3.56 -12.27 1.65
N ALA A 86 -2.87 -13.32 1.20
CA ALA A 86 -3.48 -14.51 0.61
C ALA A 86 -4.59 -15.13 1.49
N TRP A 87 -4.37 -15.20 2.82
CA TRP A 87 -5.31 -15.77 3.77
C TRP A 87 -6.60 -14.94 3.94
N MET A 88 -6.58 -13.65 3.58
CA MET A 88 -7.77 -12.79 3.56
C MET A 88 -8.62 -12.96 2.28
N LYS A 89 -8.11 -13.65 1.25
CA LYS A 89 -8.76 -13.77 -0.06
C LYS A 89 -9.46 -15.11 -0.24
N ASP A 90 -10.55 -15.10 -0.98
CA ASP A 90 -11.34 -16.29 -1.34
C ASP A 90 -10.53 -17.36 -2.10
N THR A 91 -9.57 -16.94 -2.93
CA THR A 91 -8.67 -17.81 -3.69
C THR A 91 -7.50 -18.36 -2.88
N GLY A 92 -7.24 -17.81 -1.68
CA GLY A 92 -6.05 -18.15 -0.91
C GLY A 92 -4.74 -17.70 -1.57
N ARG A 93 -4.78 -16.77 -2.53
CA ARG A 93 -3.62 -16.30 -3.30
C ARG A 93 -3.66 -14.80 -3.53
N MET A 94 -2.51 -14.14 -3.53
CA MET A 94 -2.44 -12.70 -3.78
C MET A 94 -2.60 -12.35 -5.28
N GLN A 95 -2.27 -13.27 -6.17
CA GLN A 95 -2.38 -13.15 -7.62
C GLN A 95 -3.55 -13.96 -8.19
N GLY A 96 -3.85 -13.73 -9.48
CA GLY A 96 -4.80 -14.55 -10.23
C GLY A 96 -6.27 -14.31 -9.91
N GLY A 97 -6.65 -13.10 -9.50
CA GLY A 97 -8.04 -12.72 -9.22
C GLY A 97 -8.39 -12.93 -7.75
N GLY A 98 -9.69 -13.15 -7.52
CA GLY A 98 -10.25 -13.31 -6.19
C GLY A 98 -10.56 -11.99 -5.51
N ALA A 99 -11.37 -12.07 -4.46
CA ALA A 99 -11.85 -10.95 -3.69
C ALA A 99 -11.51 -11.11 -2.21
N LEU A 100 -11.56 -9.98 -1.49
CA LEU A 100 -11.48 -9.96 -0.04
C LEU A 100 -12.72 -10.67 0.55
N LYS A 101 -12.51 -11.63 1.47
CA LYS A 101 -13.64 -12.26 2.15
C LYS A 101 -14.29 -11.30 3.14
N ASP A 102 -15.61 -11.43 3.29
CA ASP A 102 -16.40 -10.56 4.15
C ASP A 102 -15.90 -10.54 5.60
N GLU A 103 -15.50 -11.69 6.16
CA GLU A 103 -15.01 -11.77 7.54
C GLU A 103 -13.69 -11.03 7.80
N PHE A 104 -12.99 -10.59 6.75
CA PHE A 104 -11.73 -9.85 6.84
C PHE A 104 -11.84 -8.38 6.45
N LYS A 105 -13.02 -7.87 6.07
CA LYS A 105 -13.20 -6.46 5.66
C LYS A 105 -12.76 -5.48 6.75
N SER A 106 -13.18 -5.67 7.99
CA SER A 106 -12.78 -4.77 9.08
C SER A 106 -11.28 -4.86 9.40
N ALA A 107 -10.70 -6.06 9.37
CA ALA A 107 -9.26 -6.23 9.55
C ALA A 107 -8.47 -5.56 8.42
N TRP A 108 -8.94 -5.67 7.17
CA TRP A 108 -8.33 -5.01 6.03
C TRP A 108 -8.44 -3.49 6.13
N ALA A 109 -9.57 -2.94 6.57
CA ALA A 109 -9.69 -1.50 6.84
C ALA A 109 -8.72 -1.04 7.94
N GLN A 110 -8.59 -1.79 9.03
CA GLN A 110 -7.63 -1.47 10.10
C GLN A 110 -6.16 -1.55 9.61
N HIS A 111 -5.87 -2.41 8.65
CA HIS A 111 -4.55 -2.47 8.02
C HIS A 111 -4.18 -1.14 7.33
N TYR A 112 -5.13 -0.45 6.68
CA TYR A 112 -4.89 0.90 6.13
C TYR A 112 -4.49 1.89 7.21
N VAL A 113 -5.19 1.87 8.35
CA VAL A 113 -4.94 2.76 9.49
C VAL A 113 -3.52 2.53 10.02
N LEU A 114 -3.16 1.28 10.30
CA LEU A 114 -1.83 0.92 10.78
C LEU A 114 -0.73 1.31 9.79
N PHE A 115 -0.97 1.14 8.49
CA PHE A 115 -0.02 1.55 7.46
C PHE A 115 0.16 3.07 7.41
N ALA A 116 -0.94 3.84 7.49
CA ALA A 116 -0.89 5.29 7.55
C ALA A 116 -0.09 5.79 8.77
N GLN A 117 -0.39 5.22 9.94
CA GLN A 117 0.25 5.57 11.21
C GLN A 117 1.73 5.22 11.18
N ALA A 118 2.09 4.02 10.73
CA ALA A 118 3.48 3.58 10.68
C ALA A 118 4.33 4.44 9.72
N LEU A 119 3.82 4.81 8.54
CA LEU A 119 4.56 5.73 7.66
C LEU A 119 4.64 7.16 8.22
N LYS A 120 3.60 7.62 8.91
CA LYS A 120 3.62 8.92 9.59
C LYS A 120 4.68 8.95 10.70
N GLU A 121 4.77 7.91 11.52
CA GLU A 121 5.80 7.75 12.57
C GLU A 121 7.21 7.75 11.99
N GLU A 122 7.37 7.22 10.78
CA GLU A 122 8.63 7.26 10.02
C GLU A 122 8.90 8.60 9.33
N GLY A 123 8.05 9.63 9.49
CA GLY A 123 8.22 10.94 8.86
C GLY A 123 7.80 11.01 7.39
N ALA A 124 7.08 10.01 6.90
CA ALA A 124 6.56 9.94 5.53
C ALA A 124 5.01 9.87 5.53
N PRO A 125 4.31 10.89 6.06
CA PRO A 125 2.85 10.86 6.14
C PRO A 125 2.21 10.75 4.76
N LEU A 126 1.13 9.98 4.69
CA LEU A 126 0.34 9.84 3.47
C LEU A 126 -0.66 10.99 3.36
N TRP A 127 -0.81 11.50 2.14
CA TRP A 127 -1.89 12.43 1.78
C TRP A 127 -3.22 11.70 1.61
N GLY A 128 -3.19 10.47 1.08
CA GLY A 128 -4.40 9.69 0.87
C GLY A 128 -4.14 8.30 0.30
N PHE A 129 -5.25 7.62 -0.03
CA PHE A 129 -5.27 6.25 -0.51
C PHE A 129 -6.15 6.10 -1.75
N THR A 130 -5.90 5.04 -2.52
CA THR A 130 -6.94 4.40 -3.33
C THR A 130 -7.36 3.11 -2.65
N VAL A 131 -8.60 2.66 -2.88
CA VAL A 131 -9.15 1.45 -2.24
C VAL A 131 -8.51 0.16 -2.77
N GLN A 132 -8.17 0.16 -4.06
CA GLN A 132 -7.60 -1.00 -4.73
C GLN A 132 -6.96 -0.55 -6.04
N ASN A 133 -5.74 -1.02 -6.33
CA ASN A 133 -5.17 -0.89 -7.66
C ASN A 133 -5.95 -1.76 -8.64
N GLU A 134 -6.44 -1.16 -9.74
CA GLU A 134 -7.06 -1.87 -10.86
C GLU A 134 -8.11 -2.91 -10.42
N PRO A 135 -9.20 -2.48 -9.75
CA PRO A 135 -10.15 -3.39 -9.08
C PRO A 135 -10.90 -4.35 -10.02
N HIS A 136 -10.79 -4.16 -11.34
CA HIS A 136 -11.40 -5.04 -12.35
C HIS A 136 -10.39 -5.96 -13.05
N ALA A 137 -9.10 -5.90 -12.70
CA ALA A 137 -8.05 -6.62 -13.39
C ALA A 137 -7.72 -7.95 -12.71
N THR A 138 -7.82 -9.05 -13.46
CA THR A 138 -7.27 -10.36 -13.08
C THR A 138 -5.91 -10.52 -13.76
N THR A 139 -4.83 -10.53 -12.97
CA THR A 139 -3.45 -10.52 -13.47
C THR A 139 -2.64 -11.70 -12.91
N PRO A 140 -1.48 -12.04 -13.52
CA PRO A 140 -0.58 -13.06 -12.96
C PRO A 140 0.24 -12.58 -11.75
N TRP A 141 0.19 -11.28 -11.43
CA TRP A 141 0.76 -10.66 -10.22
C TRP A 141 -0.34 -10.29 -9.22
N GLU A 142 0.01 -9.62 -8.13
CA GLU A 142 -0.91 -9.22 -7.07
C GLU A 142 -2.10 -8.42 -7.63
N ASN A 143 -3.32 -8.85 -7.29
CA ASN A 143 -4.55 -8.13 -7.62
C ASN A 143 -5.67 -8.52 -6.64
N CYS A 144 -6.73 -7.72 -6.57
CA CYS A 144 -7.94 -8.06 -5.82
C CYS A 144 -9.14 -7.41 -6.50
N LEU A 145 -10.19 -8.20 -6.71
CA LEU A 145 -11.37 -7.75 -7.44
C LEU A 145 -12.33 -6.99 -6.52
N TYR A 146 -12.73 -5.80 -6.97
CA TYR A 146 -13.85 -5.05 -6.43
C TYR A 146 -14.72 -4.59 -7.61
N ASN A 147 -16.02 -4.88 -7.56
CA ASN A 147 -16.96 -4.15 -8.41
C ASN A 147 -17.39 -2.84 -7.71
N GLY A 148 -18.16 -2.00 -8.40
CA GLY A 148 -18.57 -0.70 -7.84
C GLY A 148 -19.37 -0.82 -6.54
N ASP A 149 -20.21 -1.84 -6.38
CA ASP A 149 -20.96 -2.07 -5.15
C ASP A 149 -20.05 -2.53 -4.00
N MET A 150 -19.14 -3.47 -4.29
CA MET A 150 -18.16 -3.95 -3.30
C MET A 150 -17.25 -2.83 -2.80
N GLU A 151 -16.75 -1.99 -3.71
CA GLU A 151 -15.89 -0.86 -3.36
C GLU A 151 -16.65 0.19 -2.56
N ARG A 152 -17.88 0.54 -2.99
CA ARG A 152 -18.77 1.43 -2.24
C ARG A 152 -19.00 0.93 -0.82
N ASP A 153 -19.42 -0.33 -0.67
CA ASP A 153 -19.80 -0.89 0.63
C ASP A 153 -18.56 -1.05 1.53
N PHE A 154 -17.41 -1.42 0.96
CA PHE A 154 -16.16 -1.44 1.72
C PHE A 154 -15.76 -0.05 2.23
N VAL A 155 -15.86 0.99 1.39
CA VAL A 155 -15.58 2.37 1.80
C VAL A 155 -16.57 2.84 2.86
N LYS A 156 -17.86 2.65 2.63
CA LYS A 156 -18.93 3.15 3.50
C LYS A 156 -18.93 2.46 4.87
N ASP A 157 -18.85 1.14 4.89
CA ASP A 157 -19.15 0.35 6.08
C ASP A 157 -17.88 -0.08 6.84
N HIS A 158 -16.68 0.05 6.25
CA HIS A 158 -15.42 -0.38 6.87
C HIS A 158 -14.30 0.67 6.79
N LEU A 159 -13.82 1.03 5.60
CA LEU A 159 -12.62 1.86 5.45
C LEU A 159 -12.85 3.31 5.91
N GLY A 160 -13.97 3.92 5.54
CA GLY A 160 -14.34 5.27 5.98
C GLY A 160 -14.40 5.38 7.51
N PRO A 161 -15.23 4.57 8.20
CA PRO A 161 -15.30 4.57 9.66
C PRO A 161 -13.97 4.26 10.37
N ALA A 162 -13.07 3.50 9.75
CA ALA A 162 -11.75 3.21 10.34
C ALA A 162 -10.78 4.40 10.26
N LEU A 163 -11.00 5.33 9.32
CA LEU A 163 -10.11 6.48 9.08
C LEU A 163 -10.54 7.77 9.81
N GLU A 164 -11.72 7.80 10.43
CA GLU A 164 -12.23 8.92 11.26
C GLU A 164 -11.56 8.96 12.65
#